data_AF-A0A2G2GBN6-F1
#
_entry.id   AF-A0A2G2GBN6-F1
#
_cell.length_a   1.000
_cell.length_b   1.000
_cell.length_c   1.000
_cell.angle_alpha   90.00
_cell.angle_beta   90.00
_cell.angle_gamma   90.00
#
_symmetry.space_group_name_H-M   'P 1'
#
loop_
_entity.id
_entity.type
_entity.pdbx_description
1 polymer ?
#
loop_
_entity_poly.entity_id
_entity_poly.type
_entity_poly.pdbx_seq_one_letter_code
_entity_poly.pdbx_strand_id
1 'polypeptide(L)'
;MKKIILGLTLISTMILASNGASLYSKCAGCHGSQGEKKALGKSKVINKMTKADLVTALNGYKDGSYGGPMKGLMKGQVAKLSTEEVTSLALHITTLKD
;
A
#
# COMPACT_ATOMS: atom_id res chain seq x y z
N MET A 1 28.94 -5.45 35.59
CA MET A 1 28.62 -6.74 34.93
C MET A 1 27.24 -6.62 34.30
N LYS A 2 27.18 -6.80 32.98
CA LYS A 2 26.07 -6.45 32.10
C LYS A 2 25.27 -7.71 31.80
N LYS A 3 24.01 -7.78 32.24
CA LYS A 3 23.03 -8.82 31.85
C LYS A 3 21.66 -8.14 31.77
N ILE A 4 21.40 -7.44 30.66
CA ILE A 4 20.52 -7.89 29.57
C ILE A 4 19.09 -8.10 30.09
N ILE A 5 18.34 -7.00 30.13
CA ILE A 5 16.87 -7.03 30.07
C ILE A 5 16.54 -7.02 28.59
N LEU A 6 16.43 -8.21 27.98
CA LEU A 6 16.01 -8.37 26.59
C LEU A 6 14.48 -8.29 26.54
N GLY A 7 13.96 -7.09 26.75
CA GLY A 7 12.61 -6.76 26.31
C GLY A 7 12.63 -6.63 24.80
N LEU A 8 12.02 -7.58 24.09
CA LEU A 8 11.71 -7.40 22.68
C LEU A 8 10.38 -8.07 22.37
N THR A 9 9.32 -7.34 22.71
CA THR A 9 7.95 -7.54 22.23
C THR A 9 7.95 -7.47 20.70
N LEU A 10 8.04 -8.63 20.06
CA LEU A 10 8.17 -8.77 18.60
C LEU A 10 7.03 -9.61 18.03
N ILE A 11 5.77 -9.36 18.42
CA ILE A 11 4.62 -9.93 17.72
C ILE A 11 3.51 -8.88 17.67
N SER A 12 3.50 -8.04 16.64
CA SER A 12 2.29 -7.27 16.28
C SER A 12 2.18 -7.02 14.77
N THR A 13 3.26 -7.15 14.00
CA THR A 13 3.28 -6.86 12.57
C THR A 13 2.59 -7.92 11.70
N MET A 14 2.35 -9.15 12.19
CA MET A 14 1.72 -10.21 11.37
C MET A 14 0.22 -10.01 11.13
N ILE A 15 -0.49 -9.32 12.02
CA ILE A 15 -1.95 -9.15 11.89
C ILE A 15 -2.30 -8.14 10.77
N LEU A 16 -1.46 -7.12 10.56
CA LEU A 16 -1.68 -6.12 9.52
C LEU A 16 -1.43 -6.68 8.10
N ALA A 17 -0.54 -7.66 7.96
CA ALA A 17 -0.21 -8.25 6.65
C ALA A 17 -1.38 -9.04 6.04
N SER A 18 -2.21 -9.69 6.88
CA SER A 18 -3.33 -10.52 6.41
C SER A 18 -4.43 -9.72 5.69
N ASN A 19 -4.62 -8.44 6.02
CA ASN A 19 -5.63 -7.61 5.37
C ASN A 19 -5.10 -7.00 4.05
N GLY A 20 -3.81 -6.63 4.01
CA GLY A 20 -3.21 -5.97 2.85
C GLY A 20 -3.26 -6.78 1.55
N ALA A 21 -3.04 -8.10 1.61
CA ALA A 21 -3.10 -8.97 0.43
C ALA A 21 -4.52 -9.08 -0.17
N SER A 22 -5.53 -9.20 0.70
CA SER A 22 -6.93 -9.26 0.28
C SER A 22 -7.37 -7.94 -0.36
N LEU A 23 -6.99 -6.81 0.23
CA LEU A 23 -7.22 -5.48 -0.33
C LEU A 23 -6.55 -5.31 -1.71
N TYR A 24 -5.33 -5.83 -1.86
CA TYR A 24 -4.55 -5.69 -3.10
C TYR A 24 -5.15 -6.44 -4.31
N SER A 25 -5.96 -7.47 -4.09
CA SER A 25 -6.61 -8.22 -5.17
C SER A 25 -7.37 -7.33 -6.17
N LYS A 26 -7.98 -6.24 -5.68
CA LYS A 26 -8.69 -5.25 -6.51
C LYS A 26 -7.74 -4.36 -7.31
N CYS A 27 -6.52 -4.16 -6.82
CA CYS A 27 -5.48 -3.35 -7.44
C CYS A 27 -4.76 -4.12 -8.56
N ALA A 28 -4.58 -5.43 -8.37
CA ALA A 28 -3.79 -6.29 -9.24
C ALA A 28 -4.27 -6.31 -10.70
N GLY A 29 -5.57 -6.16 -10.95
CA GLY A 29 -6.14 -6.15 -12.30
C GLY A 29 -5.55 -5.06 -13.21
N CYS A 30 -5.18 -3.90 -12.65
CA CYS A 30 -4.55 -2.82 -13.40
C CYS A 30 -3.05 -2.70 -13.13
N HIS A 31 -2.62 -2.94 -11.89
CA HIS A 31 -1.24 -2.73 -11.46
C HIS A 31 -0.33 -3.96 -11.60
N GLY A 32 -0.89 -5.13 -11.95
CA GLY A 32 -0.16 -6.39 -11.99
C GLY A 32 -0.19 -7.11 -10.64
N SER A 33 0.02 -8.43 -10.65
CA SER A 33 -0.03 -9.24 -9.44
C SER A 33 1.06 -8.85 -8.44
N GLN A 34 2.18 -8.32 -8.92
CA GLN A 34 3.30 -7.87 -8.11
C GLN A 34 3.42 -6.33 -8.05
N GLY A 35 2.47 -5.58 -8.63
CA GLY A 35 2.52 -4.12 -8.66
C GLY A 35 3.55 -3.56 -9.66
N GLU A 36 3.97 -4.40 -10.58
CA GLU A 36 5.06 -4.21 -11.54
C GLU A 36 4.64 -3.40 -12.78
N LYS A 37 3.34 -3.23 -13.01
CA LYS A 37 2.83 -2.56 -14.20
C LYS A 37 2.63 -1.07 -13.96
N LYS A 38 2.91 -0.29 -15.01
CA LYS A 38 2.29 1.03 -15.19
C LYS A 38 0.82 0.80 -15.54
N ALA A 39 -0.07 0.93 -14.55
CA ALA A 39 -1.50 0.72 -14.73
C ALA A 39 -2.03 1.60 -15.85
N LEU A 40 -2.64 0.94 -16.85
CA LEU A 40 -3.15 1.54 -18.09
C LEU A 40 -2.12 2.41 -18.83
N GLY A 41 -0.83 2.17 -18.62
CA GLY A 41 0.27 2.98 -19.16
C GLY A 41 0.41 4.38 -18.56
N LYS A 42 -0.31 4.69 -17.46
CA LYS A 42 -0.36 6.04 -16.87
C LYS A 42 0.19 6.12 -15.44
N SER A 43 0.12 5.06 -14.65
CA SER A 43 0.63 5.09 -13.26
C SER A 43 2.15 4.95 -13.19
N LYS A 44 2.72 5.29 -12.03
CA LYS A 44 4.03 4.79 -11.60
C LYS A 44 3.96 3.26 -11.37
N VAL A 45 5.11 2.61 -11.34
CA VAL A 45 5.24 1.21 -10.90
C VAL A 45 5.20 1.21 -9.37
N ILE A 46 4.15 0.62 -8.79
CA ILE A 46 3.81 0.85 -7.38
C ILE A 46 4.65 0.01 -6.41
N ASN A 47 5.18 -1.13 -6.85
CA ASN A 47 6.05 -1.98 -6.02
C ASN A 47 7.48 -1.43 -5.85
N LYS A 48 7.83 -0.37 -6.59
CA LYS A 48 9.09 0.39 -6.41
C LYS A 48 8.94 1.59 -5.48
N MET A 49 7.73 1.88 -5.00
CA MET A 49 7.47 3.02 -4.14
C MET A 49 7.71 2.67 -2.67
N THR A 50 8.09 3.66 -1.86
CA THR A 50 8.19 3.46 -0.42
C THR A 50 6.79 3.35 0.20
N LYS A 51 6.69 2.73 1.39
CA LYS A 51 5.43 2.72 2.15
C LYS A 51 4.88 4.13 2.37
N ALA A 52 5.75 5.10 2.67
CA ALA A 52 5.35 6.49 2.92
C ALA A 52 4.76 7.16 1.67
N ASP A 53 5.38 6.93 0.50
CA ASP A 53 4.87 7.42 -0.77
C ASP A 53 3.51 6.81 -1.11
N LEU A 54 3.33 5.51 -0.85
CA LEU A 54 2.09 4.80 -1.08
C LEU A 54 0.97 5.32 -0.18
N VAL A 55 1.22 5.48 1.13
CA VAL A 55 0.23 6.05 2.06
C VAL A 55 -0.15 7.47 1.65
N THR A 56 0.84 8.30 1.32
CA THR A 56 0.61 9.68 0.86
C THR A 56 -0.22 9.71 -0.41
N ALA A 57 0.14 8.88 -1.40
CA ALA A 57 -0.59 8.81 -2.67
C ALA A 57 -2.03 8.32 -2.48
N LEU A 58 -2.24 7.25 -1.70
CA LEU A 58 -3.57 6.68 -1.43
C LEU A 58 -4.47 7.70 -0.74
N ASN A 59 -3.98 8.40 0.28
CA ASN A 59 -4.73 9.46 0.95
C ASN A 59 -4.98 10.65 0.01
N GLY A 60 -3.98 11.05 -0.76
CA GLY A 60 -4.13 12.14 -1.72
C GLY A 60 -5.13 11.84 -2.85
N TYR A 61 -5.28 10.58 -3.25
CA TYR A 61 -6.34 10.17 -4.17
C TYR A 61 -7.74 10.25 -3.52
N LYS A 62 -7.85 9.97 -2.21
CA LYS A 62 -9.12 10.07 -1.47
C LYS A 62 -9.58 11.51 -1.33
N ASP A 63 -8.69 12.39 -0.87
CA ASP A 63 -9.00 13.81 -0.63
C ASP A 63 -8.94 14.66 -1.92
N GLY A 64 -8.28 14.17 -2.97
CA GLY A 64 -8.16 14.84 -4.26
C GLY A 64 -6.94 15.76 -4.41
N SER A 65 -6.06 15.82 -3.41
CA SER A 65 -4.79 16.55 -3.44
C SER A 65 -3.72 15.88 -4.33
N TYR A 66 -3.90 14.61 -4.67
CA TYR A 66 -3.01 13.85 -5.54
C TYR A 66 -3.76 13.19 -6.69
N GLY A 67 -3.02 12.95 -7.77
CA GLY A 67 -3.46 12.12 -8.88
C GLY A 67 -3.38 12.85 -10.21
N GLY A 68 -2.59 12.26 -11.12
CA GLY A 68 -2.49 12.69 -12.51
C GLY A 68 -3.72 12.31 -13.34
N PRO A 69 -3.55 11.90 -14.61
CA PRO A 69 -4.66 11.71 -15.55
C PRO A 69 -5.77 10.75 -15.06
N MET A 70 -5.41 9.72 -14.28
CA MET A 70 -6.36 8.70 -13.79
C MET A 70 -6.86 8.96 -12.36
N LYS A 71 -6.79 10.20 -11.85
CA LYS A 71 -7.17 10.50 -10.46
C LYS A 71 -8.62 10.14 -10.11
N GLY A 72 -9.56 10.39 -11.04
CA GLY A 72 -10.97 10.08 -10.81
C GLY A 72 -11.22 8.58 -10.66
N LEU A 73 -10.57 7.78 -11.50
CA LEU A 73 -10.62 6.32 -11.41
C LEU A 73 -10.01 5.85 -10.10
N MET A 74 -8.80 6.31 -9.76
CA MET A 74 -8.14 5.89 -8.51
C MET A 74 -8.93 6.32 -7.28
N LYS A 75 -9.52 7.53 -7.26
CA LYS A 75 -10.39 7.98 -6.17
C LYS A 75 -11.53 6.99 -5.93
N GLY A 76 -12.18 6.48 -6.99
CA GLY A 76 -13.22 5.46 -6.87
C GLY A 76 -12.73 4.15 -6.23
N GLN A 77 -11.48 3.75 -6.49
CA GLN A 77 -10.88 2.54 -5.92
C GLN A 77 -10.53 2.70 -4.43
N VAL A 78 -10.08 3.89 -4.02
CA VAL A 78 -9.54 4.11 -2.67
C VAL A 78 -10.52 4.80 -1.71
N ALA A 79 -11.64 5.36 -2.20
CA ALA A 79 -12.55 6.21 -1.43
C ALA A 79 -13.08 5.56 -0.14
N LYS A 80 -13.29 4.23 -0.16
CA LYS A 80 -13.86 3.48 0.96
C LYS A 80 -12.83 2.88 1.92
N LEU A 81 -11.53 3.00 1.62
CA LEU A 81 -10.50 2.44 2.48
C LEU A 81 -10.43 3.21 3.80
N SER A 82 -10.33 2.54 4.93
CA SER A 82 -9.98 3.15 6.22
C SER A 82 -8.51 3.57 6.27
N THR A 83 -8.10 4.32 7.31
CA THR A 83 -6.69 4.67 7.54
C THR A 83 -5.82 3.43 7.76
N GLU A 84 -6.37 2.45 8.48
CA GLU A 84 -5.74 1.16 8.77
C GLU A 84 -5.60 0.32 7.50
N GLU A 85 -6.63 0.31 6.64
CA GLU A 85 -6.60 -0.39 5.35
C GLU A 85 -5.59 0.26 4.39
N VAL A 86 -5.51 1.59 4.33
CA VAL A 86 -4.48 2.30 3.54
C VAL A 86 -3.08 1.90 4.01
N THR A 87 -2.86 1.88 5.33
CA THR A 87 -1.56 1.51 5.91
C THR A 87 -1.21 0.05 5.63
N SER A 88 -2.19 -0.85 5.75
CA SER A 88 -2.01 -2.28 5.53
C SER A 88 -1.75 -2.60 4.06
N LEU A 89 -2.50 -1.97 3.14
CA LEU A 89 -2.31 -2.07 1.70
C LEU A 89 -0.94 -1.55 1.28
N ALA A 90 -0.55 -0.35 1.75
CA ALA A 90 0.76 0.22 1.45
C ALA A 90 1.90 -0.66 1.96
N LEU A 91 1.79 -1.19 3.19
CA LEU A 91 2.77 -2.13 3.73
C LEU A 91 2.86 -3.39 2.87
N HIS A 92 1.72 -3.98 2.49
CA HIS A 92 1.71 -5.17 1.65
C HIS A 92 2.37 -4.94 0.29
N ILE A 93 2.09 -3.81 -0.38
CA ILE A 93 2.70 -3.50 -1.69
C ILE A 93 4.23 -3.47 -1.59
N THR A 94 4.82 -2.99 -0.49
CA THR A 94 6.30 -3.00 -0.31
C THR A 94 6.90 -4.40 -0.19
N THR A 95 6.08 -5.42 0.06
CA THR A 95 6.54 -6.82 0.13
C THR A 95 6.49 -7.52 -1.23
N LEU A 96 5.82 -6.92 -2.22
CA LEU A 96 5.73 -7.46 -3.57
C LEU A 96 7.07 -7.29 -4.29
N LYS A 97 7.49 -8.33 -5.01
CA LYS A 97 8.74 -8.36 -5.78
C LYS A 97 8.45 -8.84 -7.19
N ASP A 98 8.98 -8.12 -8.16
CA ASP A 98 9.07 -8.48 -9.58
C ASP A 98 10.22 -9.45 -9.86
#